data_AF-A0A1C6UMH1-F1
#
_entry.id   AF-A0A1C6UMH1-F1
#
_cell.length_a   1.000
_cell.length_b   1.000
_cell.length_c   1.000
_cell.angle_alpha   90.00
_cell.angle_beta   90.00
_cell.angle_gamma   90.00
#
_symmetry.space_group_name_H-M   'P 1'
#
loop_
_entity.id
_entity.type
_entity.pdbx_description
1 polymer ?
#
loop_
_entity_poly.entity_id
_entity_poly.type
_entity_poly.pdbx_seq_one_letter_code
_entity_poly.pdbx_strand_id
1 'polypeptide(L)' 'MIQGVKGFVVSVAVSVVFGGLVPGFLLGLLAFRVKARWCPRCGEYTQVVPTPQERDR' A
#
# COMPACT_ATOMS: atom_id res chain seq x y z
N MET A 1 39.00 -3.68 6.41
CA MET A 1 38.29 -3.39 5.14
C MET A 1 36.91 -4.06 5.07
N ILE A 2 36.81 -5.37 5.33
CA ILE A 2 35.58 -6.18 5.18
C ILE A 2 34.43 -5.71 6.11
N GLN A 3 34.76 -5.22 7.31
CA GLN A 3 33.78 -4.73 8.30
C GLN A 3 33.09 -3.43 7.86
N GLY A 4 33.81 -2.56 7.13
CA GLY A 4 33.24 -1.33 6.55
C GLY A 4 32.30 -1.58 5.38
N VAL A 5 32.60 -2.60 4.57
CA VAL A 5 31.74 -3.02 3.43
C VAL A 5 30.39 -3.54 3.94
N LYS A 6 30.38 -4.35 5.00
CA LYS A 6 29.13 -4.83 5.60
C LYS A 6 28.23 -3.69 6.09
N GLY A 7 28.79 -2.71 6.80
CA GLY A 7 28.02 -1.55 7.26
C GLY A 7 27.46 -0.71 6.11
N PHE A 8 28.25 -0.52 5.05
CA PHE A 8 27.80 0.18 3.85
C PHE A 8 26.64 -0.53 3.14
N VAL A 9 26.75 -1.86 2.95
CA VAL A 9 25.68 -2.66 2.33
C VAL A 9 24.39 -2.59 3.14
N VAL A 10 24.47 -2.67 4.47
CA VAL A 10 23.30 -2.53 5.35
C VAL A 10 22.67 -1.15 5.21
N SER A 11 23.48 -0.09 5.20
CA SER A 11 22.97 1.27 5.04
C SER A 11 22.26 1.48 3.70
N VAL A 12 22.82 0.96 2.60
CA VAL A 12 22.20 1.05 1.27
C VAL A 12 20.89 0.25 1.24
N ALA A 13 20.88 -0.96 1.79
CA ALA A 13 19.69 -1.80 1.84
C ALA A 13 18.55 -1.11 2.61
N VAL A 14 18.85 -0.54 3.78
CA VAL A 14 17.86 0.21 4.59
C VAL A 14 17.32 1.40 3.80
N SER A 15 18.18 2.20 3.17
CA SER A 15 17.77 3.35 2.35
C SER A 15 16.89 2.95 1.16
N VAL A 16 17.16 1.84 0.49
CA VAL A 16 16.34 1.37 -0.64
C VAL A 16 14.97 0.88 -0.17
N VAL A 17 14.93 0.10 0.92
CA VAL A 17 13.68 -0.44 1.45
C VAL A 17 12.77 0.70 1.92
N PHE A 18 13.27 1.61 2.76
CA PHE A 18 12.47 2.68 3.32
C PHE A 18 12.28 3.87 2.37
N GLY A 19 13.22 4.14 1.47
CA GLY A 19 13.17 5.26 0.55
C GLY A 19 12.36 4.99 -0.72
N GLY A 20 12.32 3.75 -1.20
CA GLY A 20 11.65 3.40 -2.46
C GLY A 20 10.63 2.29 -2.35
N LEU A 21 11.01 1.18 -1.73
CA LEU A 21 10.24 -0.06 -1.81
C LEU A 21 8.95 0.03 -0.98
N VAL A 22 9.06 0.45 0.28
CA VAL A 22 7.93 0.69 1.19
C VAL A 22 7.02 1.79 0.66
N PRO A 23 7.48 3.03 0.43
CA PRO A 23 6.59 4.10 -0.03
C PRO A 23 5.98 3.80 -1.41
N GLY A 24 6.73 3.21 -2.34
CA GLY A 24 6.22 2.79 -3.64
C GLY A 24 5.13 1.72 -3.53
N PHE A 25 5.31 0.74 -2.64
CA PHE A 25 4.30 -0.27 -2.37
C PHE A 25 3.03 0.33 -1.74
N LEU A 26 3.17 1.22 -0.75
CA LEU A 26 2.02 1.92 -0.15
C LEU A 26 1.27 2.78 -1.17
N LEU A 27 1.98 3.54 -2.01
CA LEU A 27 1.38 4.35 -3.06
C LEU A 27 0.68 3.47 -4.12
N GLY A 28 1.28 2.35 -4.50
CA GLY A 28 0.66 1.36 -5.37
C GLY A 28 -0.63 0.79 -4.76
N LEU A 29 -0.60 0.36 -3.50
CA LEU A 29 -1.79 -0.10 -2.79
C LEU A 29 -2.85 0.99 -2.69
N LEU A 30 -2.47 2.24 -2.46
CA LEU A 30 -3.40 3.35 -2.36
C LEU A 30 -4.05 3.65 -3.72
N ALA A 31 -3.28 3.63 -4.81
CA ALA A 31 -3.82 3.73 -6.16
C ALA A 31 -4.79 2.57 -6.49
N PHE A 32 -4.45 1.35 -6.09
CA PHE A 32 -5.34 0.19 -6.21
C PHE A 32 -6.61 0.35 -5.38
N ARG A 33 -6.51 0.84 -4.14
CA ARG A 33 -7.66 1.07 -3.27
C ARG A 33 -8.57 2.16 -3.81
N VAL A 34 -8.02 3.25 -4.34
CA VAL A 34 -8.80 4.31 -5.00
C VAL A 34 -9.51 3.77 -6.24
N LYS A 35 -8.81 2.98 -7.07
CA LYS A 35 -9.41 2.38 -8.26
C LYS A 35 -10.46 1.32 -7.91
N ALA A 36 -10.25 0.51 -6.88
CA ALA A 36 -11.20 -0.51 -6.42
C ALA A 36 -12.42 0.10 -5.73
N ARG A 37 -12.26 1.25 -5.05
CA ARG A 37 -13.38 2.03 -4.52
C ARG A 37 -14.20 2.68 -5.64
N TRP A 38 -13.68 2.69 -6.87
CA TRP A 38 -14.37 3.16 -8.07
C TRP A 38 -14.99 1.97 -8.79
N CYS A 39 -16.32 1.86 -8.80
CA CYS A 39 -16.98 0.80 -9.56
C CYS A 39 -16.80 1.05 -11.08
N PRO A 40 -16.14 0.16 -11.85
CA PRO A 40 -15.91 0.37 -13.28
C PRO A 40 -17.18 0.28 -14.15
N ARG A 41 -18.33 -0.07 -13.55
CA ARG A 41 -19.63 -0.18 -14.23
C ARG A 41 -20.52 1.06 -14.08
N CYS A 42 -20.39 1.80 -12.98
CA CYS A 42 -21.31 2.91 -12.65
C CYS A 42 -20.62 4.22 -12.23
N GLY A 43 -19.29 4.23 -11.99
CA GLY A 43 -18.56 5.46 -11.63
C GLY A 43 -18.85 5.99 -10.22
N GLU A 44 -19.69 5.31 -9.45
CA GLU A 44 -19.98 5.66 -8.07
C GLU A 44 -18.90 5.10 -7.14
N TYR A 45 -18.50 5.88 -6.14
CA TYR A 45 -17.66 5.34 -5.06
C TYR A 45 -18.46 4.24 -4.37
N THR A 46 -17.86 3.07 -4.15
CA THR A 46 -18.45 2.04 -3.29
C THR A 46 -18.64 2.66 -1.90
N GLN A 47 -19.85 3.15 -1.65
CA GLN A 47 -20.38 3.43 -0.33
C GLN A 47 -20.08 2.17 0.48
N VAL A 48 -19.57 2.33 1.70
CA VAL A 48 -19.34 1.21 2.61
C VAL A 48 -20.66 0.44 2.63
N VAL A 49 -20.69 -0.73 2.01
CA VAL A 49 -21.88 -1.58 2.01
C VAL A 49 -22.16 -1.80 3.49
N PRO A 50 -23.29 -1.32 4.04
CA PRO A 50 -23.64 -1.67 5.40
C PRO A 50 -23.65 -3.20 5.41
N THR A 51 -22.86 -3.79 6.31
CA THR A 51 -22.84 -5.23 6.50
C THR A 51 -24.29 -5.73 6.57
N PRO A 52 -24.66 -6.86 5.92
CA PRO A 52 -26.04 -7.37 5.92
C PRO A 52 -26.66 -7.62 7.31
N GLN A 53 -25.88 -7.46 8.39
CA GLN A 53 -26.25 -7.66 9.78
C GLN A 53 -27.30 -6.66 10.33
N GLU A 54 -27.54 -5.50 9.68
CA GLU A 54 -28.43 -4.47 10.25
C GLU A 54 -29.89 -4.51 9.73
N ARG A 55 -30.24 -5.45 8.84
CA ARG A 55 -31.63 -5.55 8.31
C ARG A 55 -32.52 -6.51 9.10
N ASP A 56 -32.00 -7.12 10.16
CA ASP A 56 -32.68 -8.13 10.99
C ASP A 56 -32.52 -7.84 12.50
N ARG A 57 -32.70 -6.58 12.90
CA ARG A 57 -32.90 -6.18 14.30
C ARG A 57 -33.86 -5.00 14.39
#